data_AF-A0A958E429-F1
#
_entry.id   AF-A0A958E429-F1
#
_cell.length_a   1.000
_cell.length_b   1.000
_cell.length_c   1.000
_cell.angle_alpha   90.00
_cell.angle_beta   90.00
_cell.angle_gamma   90.00
#
_symmetry.space_group_name_H-M   'P 1'
#
loop_
_entity.id
_entity.type
_entity.pdbx_description
1 polymer ?
#
loop_
_entity_poly.entity_id
_entity_poly.type
_entity_poly.pdbx_seq_one_letter_code
_entity_poly.pdbx_strand_id
1 'polypeptide(L)'
;MEFNAAVSQIKQVLNGRTPRELQIPGFLPAAVVLPFFNKNGEAHILFTMRSEKVLHHKGQVSFPGGAWEEQDSTLAETALRETDEEVGIPPEQLRILGQLDDFPTITDFLVTPFVATMPYPYPHNISADEVAELLEVPLSLFLTDEFFEMKEKTFGDKVYPVYYYYFKHAVIWGVTGFIINRFVELVFGYNPAGKSILSDPRNEAYLQENIYRRGIKKRS
;
A
#
# COMPACT_ATOMS: atom_id res chain seq x y z
N MET A 1 -1.47 9.61 -16.37
CA MET A 1 -2.81 9.05 -16.74
C MET A 1 -3.89 10.03 -16.29
N GLU A 2 -4.94 10.26 -17.07
CA GLU A 2 -6.02 11.21 -16.68
C GLU A 2 -6.77 10.72 -15.43
N PHE A 3 -7.08 11.65 -14.51
CA PHE A 3 -7.64 11.32 -13.20
C PHE A 3 -9.01 10.63 -13.25
N ASN A 4 -9.96 11.19 -14.00
CA ASN A 4 -11.32 10.63 -14.05
C ASN A 4 -11.35 9.26 -14.71
N ALA A 5 -10.55 9.05 -15.76
CA ALA A 5 -10.36 7.75 -16.40
C ALA A 5 -9.80 6.72 -15.40
N ALA A 6 -8.80 7.09 -14.61
CA ALA A 6 -8.24 6.22 -13.57
C ALA A 6 -9.29 5.87 -12.50
N VAL A 7 -10.01 6.86 -11.97
CA VAL A 7 -11.07 6.64 -10.96
C VAL A 7 -12.19 5.74 -11.50
N SER A 8 -12.61 5.95 -12.75
CA SER A 8 -13.65 5.12 -13.40
C SER A 8 -13.20 3.66 -13.49
N GLN A 9 -11.98 3.42 -13.96
CA GLN A 9 -11.39 2.08 -14.06
C GLN A 9 -11.27 1.41 -12.70
N ILE A 10 -10.76 2.12 -11.69
CA ILE A 10 -10.62 1.62 -10.31
C ILE A 10 -11.99 1.17 -9.78
N LYS A 11 -13.01 2.03 -9.84
CA LYS A 11 -14.35 1.69 -9.36
C LYS A 11 -14.93 0.48 -10.09
N GLN A 12 -14.78 0.43 -11.41
CA GLN A 12 -15.30 -0.69 -12.21
C GLN A 12 -14.68 -2.02 -11.78
N VAL A 13 -13.35 -2.09 -11.63
CA VAL A 13 -12.66 -3.33 -11.28
C VAL A 13 -12.91 -3.72 -9.84
N LEU A 14 -12.80 -2.77 -8.89
CA LEU A 14 -12.87 -3.09 -7.47
C LEU A 14 -14.30 -3.39 -7.00
N ASN A 15 -15.33 -2.76 -7.58
CA ASN A 15 -16.72 -3.10 -7.27
C ASN A 15 -17.20 -4.38 -7.98
N GLY A 16 -16.48 -4.82 -9.02
CA GLY A 16 -16.78 -6.05 -9.76
C GLY A 16 -16.23 -7.33 -9.12
N ARG A 17 -15.59 -7.23 -7.95
CA ARG A 17 -14.92 -8.36 -7.28
C ARG A 17 -15.23 -8.40 -5.79
N THR A 18 -15.05 -9.58 -5.21
CA THR A 18 -14.96 -9.75 -3.74
C THR A 18 -13.48 -9.80 -3.35
N PRO A 19 -13.00 -8.90 -2.47
CA PRO A 19 -11.64 -8.97 -1.93
C PRO A 19 -11.38 -10.28 -1.20
N ARG A 20 -10.14 -10.79 -1.26
CA ARG A 20 -9.72 -11.93 -0.46
C ARG A 20 -9.37 -11.47 0.95
N GLU A 21 -10.30 -11.69 1.86
CA GLU A 21 -10.08 -11.52 3.29
C GLU A 21 -9.33 -12.74 3.87
N LEU A 22 -8.40 -12.49 4.76
CA LEU A 22 -7.58 -13.51 5.40
C LEU A 22 -7.84 -13.52 6.91
N GLN A 23 -7.80 -14.72 7.49
CA GLN A 23 -7.79 -14.89 8.95
C GLN A 23 -6.54 -15.66 9.32
N ILE A 24 -5.55 -14.95 9.84
CA ILE A 24 -4.26 -15.52 10.21
C ILE A 24 -4.13 -15.38 11.73
N PRO A 25 -4.29 -16.48 12.50
CA PRO A 25 -4.34 -16.40 13.95
C PRO A 25 -3.15 -15.64 14.53
N GLY A 26 -3.41 -14.53 15.22
CA GLY A 26 -2.45 -13.69 15.93
C GLY A 26 -1.56 -12.80 15.06
N PHE A 27 -1.94 -12.57 13.82
CA PHE A 27 -1.60 -11.32 13.14
C PHE A 27 -2.51 -10.22 13.67
N LEU A 28 -1.98 -9.00 13.82
CA LEU A 28 -2.73 -7.83 14.24
C LEU A 28 -3.37 -7.15 13.01
N PRO A 29 -4.66 -6.80 13.06
CA PRO A 29 -5.32 -6.07 11.99
C PRO A 29 -4.69 -4.68 11.78
N ALA A 30 -4.48 -4.30 10.53
CA ALA A 30 -4.05 -2.97 10.11
C ALA A 30 -4.75 -2.58 8.81
N ALA A 31 -4.88 -1.28 8.56
CA ALA A 31 -5.48 -0.77 7.34
C ALA A 31 -4.69 0.41 6.78
N VAL A 32 -4.64 0.51 5.45
CA VAL A 32 -3.97 1.61 4.75
C VAL A 32 -4.85 2.17 3.64
N VAL A 33 -4.64 3.44 3.30
CA VAL A 33 -5.29 4.09 2.18
C VAL A 33 -4.29 4.22 1.02
N LEU A 34 -4.72 3.89 -0.20
CA LEU A 34 -4.09 4.31 -1.44
C LEU A 34 -4.81 5.59 -1.92
N PRO A 35 -4.39 6.78 -1.48
CA PRO A 35 -5.09 8.03 -1.76
C PRO A 35 -4.77 8.57 -3.15
N PHE A 36 -5.80 8.67 -3.99
CA PHE A 36 -5.76 9.26 -5.33
C PHE A 36 -6.22 10.71 -5.31
N PHE A 37 -5.51 11.57 -6.03
CA PHE A 37 -5.95 12.96 -6.22
C PHE A 37 -5.65 13.48 -7.63
N ASN A 38 -6.41 14.51 -8.00
CA ASN A 38 -6.31 15.16 -9.29
C ASN A 38 -5.36 16.35 -9.22
N LYS A 39 -4.13 16.18 -9.71
CA LYS A 39 -3.18 17.28 -9.86
C LYS A 39 -3.10 17.67 -11.32
N ASN A 40 -3.75 18.79 -11.66
CA ASN A 40 -3.76 19.37 -13.01
C ASN A 40 -4.25 18.40 -14.11
N GLY A 41 -5.26 17.57 -13.81
CA GLY A 41 -5.84 16.58 -14.72
C GLY A 41 -5.19 15.18 -14.63
N GLU A 42 -4.06 15.04 -13.95
CA GLU A 42 -3.35 13.78 -13.83
C GLU A 42 -3.57 13.10 -12.47
N ALA A 43 -3.82 11.79 -12.51
CA ALA A 43 -3.89 10.94 -11.32
C ALA A 43 -2.54 10.86 -10.61
N HIS A 44 -2.52 11.26 -9.35
CA HIS A 44 -1.40 11.08 -8.44
C HIS A 44 -1.82 10.23 -7.25
N ILE A 45 -0.85 9.55 -6.64
CA ILE A 45 -1.00 8.78 -5.40
C ILE A 45 -0.14 9.46 -4.34
N LEU A 46 -0.72 9.68 -3.16
CA LEU A 46 0.01 10.20 -2.01
C LEU A 46 0.64 9.06 -1.21
N PHE A 47 1.92 9.20 -0.88
CA PHE A 47 2.63 8.35 0.07
C PHE A 47 3.22 9.18 1.20
N THR A 48 3.41 8.55 2.35
CA THR A 48 4.16 9.11 3.49
C THR A 48 5.57 8.53 3.49
N MET A 49 6.57 9.37 3.80
CA MET A 49 7.91 8.92 4.16
C MET A 49 8.08 9.09 5.66
N ARG A 50 8.37 7.98 6.35
CA ARG A 50 8.49 7.99 7.81
C ARG A 50 9.67 8.82 8.27
N SER A 51 9.48 9.56 9.36
CA SER A 51 10.52 10.40 9.95
C SER A 51 11.71 9.58 10.48
N GLU A 52 12.84 10.23 10.72
CA GLU A 52 14.00 9.58 11.38
C GLU A 52 13.78 9.36 12.89
N LYS A 53 12.69 9.90 13.45
CA LYS A 53 12.39 9.86 14.88
C LYS A 53 11.63 8.60 15.29
N VAL A 54 10.97 7.90 14.37
CA VAL A 54 10.22 6.67 14.68
C VAL A 54 11.16 5.51 15.03
N LEU A 55 10.73 4.63 15.93
CA LEU A 55 11.53 3.51 16.45
C LEU A 55 11.84 2.44 15.39
N HIS A 56 10.99 2.29 14.38
CA HIS A 56 11.11 1.28 13.33
C HIS A 56 10.89 1.89 11.94
N HIS A 57 11.50 1.29 10.92
CA HIS A 57 11.23 1.60 9.50
C HIS A 57 11.51 3.06 9.08
N LYS A 58 12.58 3.67 9.62
CA LYS A 58 13.03 5.03 9.26
C LYS A 58 13.25 5.20 7.76
N GLY A 59 12.79 6.31 7.18
CA GLY A 59 12.93 6.64 5.77
C GLY A 59 12.17 5.70 4.81
N GLN A 60 11.34 4.77 5.32
CA GLN A 60 10.53 3.91 4.47
C GLN A 60 9.33 4.67 3.92
N VAL A 61 9.02 4.41 2.65
CA VAL A 61 7.82 4.92 1.99
C VAL A 61 6.66 3.98 2.21
N SER A 62 5.55 4.51 2.72
CA SER A 62 4.32 3.78 3.02
C SER A 62 3.10 4.52 2.48
N PHE A 63 2.01 3.76 2.36
CA PHE A 63 0.69 4.35 2.32
C PHE A 63 0.33 4.90 3.71
N PRO A 64 -0.45 5.99 3.80
CA PRO A 64 -1.00 6.42 5.08
C PRO A 64 -1.90 5.33 5.65
N GLY A 65 -1.80 5.09 6.96
CA GLY A 65 -2.50 4.01 7.62
C GLY A 65 -1.73 3.41 8.79
N GLY A 66 -2.41 2.54 9.54
CA GLY A 66 -1.89 2.04 10.80
C GLY A 66 -2.66 0.84 11.33
N ALA A 67 -2.46 0.57 12.62
CA ALA A 67 -3.08 -0.55 13.30
C ALA A 67 -4.54 -0.26 13.63
N TRP A 68 -5.38 -1.29 13.62
CA TRP A 68 -6.76 -1.16 14.12
C TRP A 68 -6.74 -0.97 15.63
N GLU A 69 -7.58 -0.05 16.11
CA GLU A 69 -7.78 0.22 17.54
C GLU A 69 -9.21 -0.15 17.97
N GLU A 70 -9.43 -0.41 19.27
CA GLU A 70 -10.73 -0.85 19.79
C GLU A 70 -11.89 0.14 19.52
N GLN A 71 -11.55 1.41 19.28
CA GLN A 71 -12.51 2.46 18.93
C GLN A 71 -12.93 2.45 17.46
N ASP A 72 -12.20 1.76 16.58
CA ASP A 72 -12.51 1.66 15.17
C ASP A 72 -13.56 0.57 14.95
N SER A 73 -14.75 0.93 14.43
CA SER A 73 -15.82 -0.05 14.19
C SER A 73 -15.52 -0.94 12.98
N THR A 74 -14.68 -0.46 12.06
CA THR A 74 -14.28 -1.18 10.84
C THR A 74 -12.83 -0.87 10.45
N LEU A 75 -12.22 -1.74 9.64
CA LEU A 75 -10.89 -1.47 9.05
C LEU A 75 -10.89 -0.27 8.09
N ALA A 76 -12.02 0.03 7.47
CA ALA A 76 -12.15 1.26 6.67
C ALA A 76 -12.04 2.49 7.57
N GLU A 77 -12.69 2.50 8.74
CA GLU A 77 -12.56 3.58 9.72
C GLU A 77 -11.12 3.73 10.22
N THR A 78 -10.42 2.63 10.52
CA THR A 78 -8.99 2.65 10.84
C THR A 78 -8.19 3.37 9.76
N ALA A 79 -8.34 2.96 8.49
CA ALA A 79 -7.58 3.55 7.39
C ALA A 79 -7.84 5.07 7.26
N LEU A 80 -9.09 5.50 7.44
CA LEU A 80 -9.48 6.91 7.36
C LEU A 80 -8.96 7.73 8.54
N ARG A 81 -9.09 7.21 9.77
CA ARG A 81 -8.57 7.86 10.99
C ARG A 81 -7.06 8.06 10.90
N GLU A 82 -6.33 7.00 10.59
CA GLU A 82 -4.86 7.03 10.47
C GLU A 82 -4.41 7.98 9.36
N THR A 83 -5.16 8.06 8.26
CA THR A 83 -4.88 9.05 7.20
C THR A 83 -5.07 10.48 7.71
N ASP A 84 -6.10 10.75 8.49
CA ASP A 84 -6.28 12.08 9.11
C ASP A 84 -5.13 12.41 10.07
N GLU A 85 -4.75 11.47 10.93
CA GLU A 85 -3.66 11.65 11.90
C GLU A 85 -2.30 11.90 11.22
N GLU A 86 -1.95 11.11 10.20
CA GLU A 86 -0.64 11.23 9.54
C GLU A 86 -0.56 12.42 8.57
N VAL A 87 -1.61 12.68 7.80
CA VAL A 87 -1.59 13.64 6.67
C VAL A 87 -2.59 14.79 6.76
N GLY A 88 -3.43 14.84 7.81
CA GLY A 88 -4.36 15.93 8.09
C GLY A 88 -5.56 16.01 7.13
N ILE A 89 -5.93 14.89 6.52
CA ILE A 89 -7.06 14.79 5.59
C ILE A 89 -8.28 14.21 6.34
N PRO A 90 -9.32 15.03 6.58
CA PRO A 90 -10.47 14.55 7.33
C PRO A 90 -11.17 13.37 6.64
N PRO A 91 -11.67 12.37 7.39
CA PRO A 91 -12.36 11.20 6.83
C PRO A 91 -13.48 11.54 5.86
N GLU A 92 -14.22 12.63 6.12
CA GLU A 92 -15.33 13.09 5.27
C GLU A 92 -14.88 13.67 3.92
N GLN A 93 -13.59 13.90 3.70
CA GLN A 93 -13.02 14.33 2.42
C GLN A 93 -12.45 13.16 1.61
N LEU A 94 -12.31 11.99 2.23
CA LEU A 94 -11.91 10.75 1.57
C LEU A 94 -13.15 10.02 1.04
N ARG A 95 -13.04 9.48 -0.18
CA ARG A 95 -14.10 8.66 -0.79
C ARG A 95 -13.51 7.34 -1.24
N ILE A 96 -13.83 6.27 -0.51
CA ILE A 96 -13.40 4.92 -0.84
C ILE A 96 -14.00 4.51 -2.20
N LEU A 97 -13.13 4.05 -3.09
CA LEU A 97 -13.43 3.52 -4.41
C LEU A 97 -13.55 2.00 -4.41
N GLY A 98 -12.91 1.33 -3.45
CA GLY A 98 -12.93 -0.12 -3.29
C GLY A 98 -11.79 -0.63 -2.40
N GLN A 99 -11.75 -1.94 -2.21
CA GLN A 99 -10.79 -2.64 -1.34
C GLN A 99 -9.94 -3.65 -2.13
N LEU A 100 -8.67 -3.79 -1.75
CA LEU A 100 -7.75 -4.80 -2.26
C LEU A 100 -7.75 -6.05 -1.36
N ASP A 101 -7.06 -7.10 -1.79
CA ASP A 101 -6.88 -8.31 -0.98
C ASP A 101 -6.08 -7.99 0.29
N ASP A 102 -6.20 -8.81 1.33
CA ASP A 102 -5.40 -8.65 2.54
C ASP A 102 -3.93 -9.07 2.31
N PHE A 103 -3.01 -8.34 2.94
CA PHE A 103 -1.56 -8.58 2.85
C PHE A 103 -0.95 -8.82 4.23
N PRO A 104 -0.54 -10.05 4.57
CA PRO A 104 0.29 -10.31 5.75
C PRO A 104 1.68 -9.67 5.59
N THR A 105 2.18 -9.06 6.66
CA THR A 105 3.51 -8.44 6.73
C THR A 105 4.48 -9.27 7.59
N ILE A 106 5.77 -8.97 7.48
CA ILE A 106 6.83 -9.59 8.32
C ILE A 106 6.81 -9.12 9.78
N THR A 107 6.02 -8.09 10.09
CA THR A 107 5.85 -7.49 11.41
C THR A 107 4.57 -7.97 12.09
N ASP A 108 4.03 -9.11 11.65
CA ASP A 108 2.81 -9.73 12.17
C ASP A 108 1.56 -8.86 12.04
N PHE A 109 1.52 -7.94 11.06
CA PHE A 109 0.30 -7.21 10.69
C PHE A 109 -0.39 -7.86 9.51
N LEU A 110 -1.72 -7.88 9.53
CA LEU A 110 -2.56 -8.19 8.39
C LEU A 110 -3.14 -6.89 7.85
N VAL A 111 -2.54 -6.38 6.76
CA VAL A 111 -2.87 -5.07 6.19
C VAL A 111 -4.00 -5.22 5.19
N THR A 112 -5.07 -4.43 5.36
CA THR A 112 -6.19 -4.29 4.43
C THR A 112 -6.08 -2.95 3.69
N PRO A 113 -5.77 -2.94 2.38
CA PRO A 113 -5.66 -1.68 1.64
C PRO A 113 -6.99 -1.23 1.03
N PHE A 114 -7.33 0.03 1.27
CA PHE A 114 -8.48 0.71 0.66
C PHE A 114 -7.98 1.72 -0.38
N VAL A 115 -8.61 1.75 -1.54
CA VAL A 115 -8.33 2.78 -2.55
C VAL A 115 -9.35 3.89 -2.38
N ALA A 116 -8.91 5.15 -2.26
CA ALA A 116 -9.81 6.28 -2.04
C ALA A 116 -9.39 7.50 -2.85
N THR A 117 -10.34 8.38 -3.20
CA THR A 117 -10.00 9.72 -3.68
C THR A 117 -9.92 10.72 -2.54
N MET A 118 -9.03 11.71 -2.67
CA MET A 118 -8.87 12.85 -1.77
C MET A 118 -8.87 14.16 -2.57
N PRO A 119 -9.11 15.32 -1.93
CA PRO A 119 -9.09 16.62 -2.61
C PRO A 119 -7.67 17.05 -3.00
N TYR A 120 -7.59 17.97 -3.97
CA TYR A 120 -6.37 18.70 -4.32
C TYR A 120 -6.73 20.14 -4.71
N PRO A 121 -6.01 21.18 -4.21
CA PRO A 121 -4.98 21.10 -3.18
C PRO A 121 -5.56 20.62 -1.84
N TYR A 122 -4.72 20.02 -1.01
CA TYR A 122 -5.07 19.55 0.32
C TYR A 122 -4.25 20.26 1.40
N PRO A 123 -4.71 20.27 2.66
CA PRO A 123 -3.94 20.83 3.77
C PRO A 123 -2.60 20.10 3.90
N HIS A 124 -1.47 20.82 3.84
CA HIS A 124 -0.16 20.23 4.06
C HIS A 124 0.16 20.17 5.56
N ASN A 125 -0.69 19.49 6.33
CA ASN A 125 -0.59 19.38 7.78
C ASN A 125 -0.18 17.96 8.17
N ILE A 126 1.13 17.70 8.17
CA ILE A 126 1.67 16.39 8.52
C ILE A 126 1.95 16.27 10.01
N SER A 127 1.75 15.06 10.56
CA SER A 127 2.30 14.70 11.87
C SER A 127 3.82 14.63 11.78
N ALA A 128 4.51 15.73 12.10
CA ALA A 128 5.96 15.86 11.92
C ALA A 128 6.81 14.90 12.78
N ASP A 129 6.22 14.24 13.77
CA ASP A 129 6.89 13.20 14.54
C ASP A 129 6.87 11.84 13.82
N GLU A 130 5.90 11.60 12.96
CA GLU A 130 5.73 10.32 12.25
C GLU A 130 6.09 10.41 10.77
N VAL A 131 5.77 11.53 10.12
CA VAL A 131 5.96 11.79 8.69
C VAL A 131 7.01 12.87 8.48
N ALA A 132 8.08 12.55 7.76
CA ALA A 132 9.08 13.52 7.34
C ALA A 132 8.72 14.20 6.01
N GLU A 133 8.05 13.48 5.10
CA GLU A 133 7.75 13.98 3.77
C GLU A 133 6.49 13.34 3.19
N LEU A 134 5.74 14.12 2.42
CA LEU A 134 4.67 13.61 1.55
C LEU A 134 5.18 13.49 0.12
N LEU A 135 5.03 12.30 -0.46
CA LEU A 135 5.41 12.04 -1.85
C LEU A 135 4.17 11.98 -2.72
N GLU A 136 4.04 12.97 -3.60
CA GLU A 136 3.01 13.02 -4.64
C GLU A 136 3.53 12.32 -5.91
N VAL A 137 3.18 11.05 -6.09
CA VAL A 137 3.73 10.22 -7.18
C VAL A 137 2.69 10.07 -8.29
N PRO A 138 3.01 10.42 -9.55
CA PRO A 138 2.06 10.26 -10.65
C PRO A 138 1.79 8.77 -10.90
N LEU A 139 0.51 8.39 -11.10
CA LEU A 139 0.13 6.99 -11.34
C LEU A 139 0.86 6.39 -12.55
N SER A 140 1.18 7.23 -13.55
CA SER A 140 1.94 6.84 -14.74
C SER A 140 3.30 6.23 -14.44
N LEU A 141 3.94 6.59 -13.32
CA LEU A 141 5.21 5.99 -12.88
C LEU A 141 5.11 4.48 -12.67
N PHE A 142 3.96 4.00 -12.20
CA PHE A 142 3.72 2.58 -11.93
C PHE A 142 3.20 1.81 -13.17
N LEU A 143 2.94 2.52 -14.28
CA LEU A 143 2.43 1.98 -15.55
C LEU A 143 3.51 1.94 -16.64
N THR A 144 4.77 1.96 -16.23
CA THR A 144 5.97 1.82 -17.06
C THR A 144 7.02 1.01 -16.30
N ASP A 145 7.98 0.42 -17.02
CA ASP A 145 9.10 -0.33 -16.46
C ASP A 145 10.33 0.57 -16.23
N GLU A 146 10.33 1.79 -16.76
CA GLU A 146 11.43 2.77 -16.65
C GLU A 146 11.87 3.04 -15.21
N PHE A 147 10.92 3.09 -14.28
CA PHE A 147 11.16 3.39 -12.86
C PHE A 147 11.12 2.16 -11.97
N PHE A 148 11.10 0.96 -12.55
CA PHE A 148 10.89 -0.29 -11.86
C PHE A 148 12.15 -1.17 -11.85
N GLU A 149 12.40 -1.81 -10.71
CA GLU A 149 13.39 -2.87 -10.60
C GLU A 149 12.82 -4.02 -9.76
N MET A 150 13.06 -5.25 -10.22
CA MET A 150 12.77 -6.45 -9.45
C MET A 150 14.07 -7.06 -8.96
N LYS A 151 14.18 -7.32 -7.65
CA LYS A 151 15.27 -8.10 -7.08
C LYS A 151 14.74 -9.35 -6.44
N GLU A 152 15.40 -10.47 -6.69
CA GLU A 152 15.13 -11.68 -5.94
C GLU A 152 15.82 -11.61 -4.58
N LYS A 153 15.09 -11.95 -3.52
CA LYS A 153 15.64 -12.13 -2.18
C LYS A 153 15.43 -13.56 -1.72
N THR A 154 16.48 -14.11 -1.12
CA THR A 154 16.45 -15.44 -0.52
C THR A 154 16.14 -15.32 0.97
N PHE A 155 15.25 -16.17 1.46
CA PHE A 155 15.01 -16.35 2.90
C PHE A 155 14.75 -17.82 3.18
N GLY A 156 15.60 -18.42 4.04
CA GLY A 156 15.69 -19.88 4.13
C GLY A 156 15.98 -20.47 2.75
N ASP A 157 15.20 -21.49 2.36
CA ASP A 157 15.33 -22.17 1.07
C ASP A 157 14.43 -21.57 -0.03
N LYS A 158 13.76 -20.45 0.25
CA LYS A 158 12.82 -19.82 -0.69
C LYS A 158 13.38 -18.54 -1.29
N VAL A 159 13.10 -18.33 -2.57
CA VAL A 159 13.40 -17.12 -3.33
C VAL A 159 12.10 -16.40 -3.65
N TYR A 160 11.99 -15.13 -3.30
CA TYR A 160 10.82 -14.29 -3.59
C TYR A 160 11.23 -12.99 -4.28
N PRO A 161 10.38 -12.48 -5.19
CA PRO A 161 10.61 -11.18 -5.80
C PRO A 161 10.35 -10.07 -4.79
N VAL A 162 11.14 -9.00 -4.89
CA VAL A 162 10.92 -7.72 -4.22
C VAL A 162 10.87 -6.64 -5.28
N TYR A 163 9.80 -5.86 -5.24
CA TYR A 163 9.50 -4.82 -6.20
C TYR A 163 9.99 -3.48 -5.69
N TYR A 164 10.73 -2.76 -6.52
CA TYR A 164 11.27 -1.44 -6.25
C TYR A 164 10.75 -0.46 -7.31
N TYR A 165 10.15 0.64 -6.86
CA TYR A 165 9.81 1.77 -7.71
C TYR A 165 10.60 3.00 -7.26
N TYR A 166 11.31 3.64 -8.18
CA TYR A 166 12.17 4.78 -7.90
C TYR A 166 11.47 6.10 -8.25
N PHE A 167 11.38 7.00 -7.29
CA PHE A 167 10.80 8.33 -7.50
C PHE A 167 11.63 9.40 -6.80
N LYS A 168 12.33 10.24 -7.58
CA LYS A 168 13.27 11.24 -7.05
C LYS A 168 14.31 10.56 -6.14
N HIS A 169 14.43 10.99 -4.88
CA HIS A 169 15.30 10.39 -3.86
C HIS A 169 14.65 9.21 -3.12
N ALA A 170 13.35 9.00 -3.30
CA ALA A 170 12.59 7.99 -2.60
C ALA A 170 12.55 6.65 -3.36
N VAL A 171 12.48 5.57 -2.59
CA VAL A 171 12.30 4.22 -3.11
C VAL A 171 11.07 3.60 -2.47
N ILE A 172 10.10 3.19 -3.28
CA ILE A 172 8.89 2.49 -2.85
C ILE A 172 9.15 1.00 -3.01
N TRP A 173 9.21 0.28 -1.91
CA TRP A 173 9.53 -1.15 -1.90
C TRP A 173 8.87 -1.88 -0.72
N GLY A 174 9.16 -3.17 -0.55
CA GLY A 174 8.60 -3.97 0.53
C GLY A 174 7.09 -4.19 0.35
N VAL A 175 6.31 -4.11 1.44
CA VAL A 175 4.86 -4.31 1.36
C VAL A 175 4.18 -3.23 0.51
N THR A 176 4.65 -1.97 0.59
CA THR A 176 4.15 -0.86 -0.23
C THR A 176 4.37 -1.12 -1.72
N GLY A 177 5.59 -1.54 -2.08
CA GLY A 177 5.93 -1.94 -3.46
C GLY A 177 5.13 -3.14 -3.96
N PHE A 178 4.80 -4.08 -3.06
CA PHE A 178 3.98 -5.24 -3.39
C PHE A 178 2.50 -4.88 -3.60
N ILE A 179 1.93 -4.08 -2.70
CA ILE A 179 0.55 -3.60 -2.80
C ILE A 179 0.37 -2.77 -4.07
N ILE A 180 1.30 -1.84 -4.38
CA ILE A 180 1.15 -1.01 -5.59
C ILE A 180 1.28 -1.84 -6.86
N ASN A 181 2.20 -2.81 -6.91
CA ASN A 181 2.35 -3.69 -8.07
C ASN A 181 1.08 -4.56 -8.26
N ARG A 182 0.51 -5.07 -7.16
CA ARG A 182 -0.74 -5.82 -7.18
C ARG A 182 -1.92 -4.97 -7.63
N PHE A 183 -1.99 -3.72 -7.16
CA PHE A 183 -3.02 -2.77 -7.55
C PHE A 183 -2.97 -2.46 -9.05
N VAL A 184 -1.80 -2.13 -9.60
CA VAL A 184 -1.70 -1.78 -11.03
C VAL A 184 -1.96 -2.96 -11.95
N GLU A 185 -1.55 -4.15 -11.55
CA GLU A 185 -1.88 -5.37 -12.29
C GLU A 185 -3.38 -5.63 -12.28
N LEU A 186 -4.01 -5.59 -11.10
CA LEU A 186 -5.42 -5.88 -10.94
C LEU A 186 -6.29 -4.89 -11.72
N VAL A 187 -6.00 -3.60 -11.59
CA VAL A 187 -6.88 -2.52 -12.08
C VAL A 187 -6.59 -2.14 -13.53
N PHE A 188 -5.31 -2.11 -13.92
CA PHE A 188 -4.88 -1.63 -15.23
C PHE A 188 -4.31 -2.73 -16.13
N GLY A 189 -4.25 -3.97 -15.65
CA GLY A 189 -3.67 -5.08 -16.41
C GLY A 189 -2.18 -4.92 -16.70
N TYR A 190 -1.50 -4.03 -15.96
CA TYR A 190 -0.09 -3.73 -16.18
C TYR A 190 0.76 -4.37 -15.09
N ASN A 191 1.82 -5.07 -15.51
CA ASN A 191 2.74 -5.69 -14.59
C ASN A 191 4.17 -5.62 -15.15
N PRO A 192 5.02 -4.74 -14.59
CA PRO A 192 6.39 -4.57 -15.09
C PRO A 192 7.29 -5.77 -14.79
N ALA A 193 6.86 -6.71 -13.93
CA ALA A 193 7.56 -7.97 -13.68
C ALA A 193 7.40 -9.01 -14.81
N GLY A 194 6.52 -8.78 -15.78
CA GLY A 194 6.29 -9.65 -16.94
C GLY A 194 5.55 -10.98 -16.65
N LYS A 195 5.57 -11.49 -15.42
CA LYS A 195 4.75 -12.63 -14.96
C LYS A 195 3.69 -12.15 -13.99
N SER A 196 2.46 -12.62 -14.16
CA SER A 196 1.35 -12.16 -13.34
C SER A 196 1.59 -12.46 -11.86
N ILE A 197 1.41 -11.46 -10.98
CA ILE A 197 1.60 -11.60 -9.53
C ILE A 197 0.62 -12.62 -8.97
N LEU A 198 -0.59 -12.67 -9.55
CA LEU A 198 -1.65 -13.64 -9.25
C LEU A 198 -1.30 -15.07 -9.59
N SER A 199 -0.52 -15.29 -10.65
CA SER A 199 -0.17 -16.62 -11.12
C SER A 199 1.25 -17.05 -10.73
N ASP A 200 2.05 -16.14 -10.19
CA ASP A 200 3.39 -16.46 -9.69
C ASP A 200 3.30 -17.05 -8.26
N PRO A 201 3.53 -18.36 -8.08
CA PRO A 201 3.44 -19.01 -6.78
C PRO A 201 4.46 -18.48 -5.77
N ARG A 202 5.50 -17.75 -6.22
CA ARG A 202 6.47 -17.09 -5.34
C ARG A 202 5.85 -15.93 -4.55
N ASN A 203 4.76 -15.34 -5.04
CA ASN A 203 4.03 -14.29 -4.35
C ASN A 203 3.13 -14.85 -3.25
N GLU A 204 2.49 -15.99 -3.47
CA GLU A 204 1.90 -16.74 -2.37
C GLU A 204 2.99 -17.18 -1.37
N ALA A 205 4.17 -17.59 -1.85
CA ALA A 205 5.29 -17.91 -0.97
C ALA A 205 5.76 -16.71 -0.15
N TYR A 206 5.77 -15.48 -0.69
CA TYR A 206 6.05 -14.24 0.07
C TYR A 206 5.04 -14.03 1.19
N LEU A 207 3.74 -14.17 0.90
CA LEU A 207 2.68 -14.00 1.90
C LEU A 207 2.70 -15.13 2.95
N GLN A 208 2.92 -16.38 2.54
CA GLN A 208 3.07 -17.54 3.42
C GLN A 208 4.35 -17.47 4.27
N GLU A 209 5.43 -16.89 3.74
CA GLU A 209 6.69 -16.73 4.46
C GLU A 209 6.58 -15.65 5.54
N ASN A 210 5.86 -14.55 5.28
CA ASN A 210 5.55 -13.56 6.30
C ASN A 210 4.83 -14.21 7.50
N ILE A 211 3.93 -15.17 7.24
CA ILE A 211 3.27 -15.98 8.26
C ILE A 211 4.26 -16.95 8.96
N TYR A 212 5.15 -17.59 8.20
CA TYR A 212 6.12 -18.57 8.73
C TYR A 212 7.20 -17.94 9.63
N ARG A 213 7.66 -16.72 9.32
CA ARG A 213 8.65 -15.97 10.13
C ARG A 213 8.22 -15.80 11.59
N ARG A 214 6.92 -15.68 11.85
CA ARG A 214 6.34 -15.64 13.20
C ARG A 214 6.54 -16.94 13.97
N GLY A 215 6.41 -18.09 13.28
CA GLY A 215 6.59 -19.42 13.87
C GLY A 215 8.00 -19.67 14.39
N ILE A 216 9.02 -19.07 13.74
CA ILE A 216 10.41 -19.14 14.18
C ILE A 216 10.64 -18.24 15.41
N LYS A 217 10.15 -16.99 15.40
CA LYS A 217 10.29 -16.06 16.54
C LYS A 217 9.63 -16.55 17.85
N LYS A 218 8.57 -17.37 17.77
CA LYS A 218 7.93 -17.95 18.97
C LYS A 218 8.69 -19.14 19.57
N ARG A 219 9.71 -19.68 18.89
CA ARG A 219 10.48 -20.86 19.32
C ARG A 219 11.88 -20.53 19.84
N SER A 220 12.29 -19.26 19.78
CA SER A 220 13.52 -18.71 20.36
C SER A 220 13.22 -18.00 21.67
#